data_AF-A0A2U3KDF9-F1
#
_entry.id   AF-A0A2U3KDF9-F1
#
_cell.length_a   1.000
_cell.length_b   1.000
_cell.length_c   1.000
_cell.angle_alpha   90.00
_cell.angle_beta   90.00
_cell.angle_gamma   90.00
#
_symmetry.space_group_name_H-M   'P 1'
#
loop_
_entity.id
_entity.type
_entity.pdbx_description
1 polymer ?
#
loop_
_entity_poly.entity_id
_entity_poly.type
_entity_poly.pdbx_seq_one_letter_code
_entity_poly.pdbx_strand_id
1 'polypeptide(L)'
;MGQRTHLFYRPPGNATAQQYLDALYCALLEGRFLFDFVHEDDLGAESLKKYSALLLPNIALLSDEQCRQLRTYVDAGGSLLATFETSLYDERNRRRAEFGLADVFGIQKAGEIQGTVGNAYYARIEKPHEIVSGFTNTNWLPGAEYRVPVKPVEGAVLTVVPGFVAYPPELSYPPTPHTDEPAVVLREKGRSRLVYFPGDVERTMWRSGHTDLSRLIQNSVRWVLRGERPVSVEGQGAIEVFAWETDILMAGRIAEEKYMHHMTTGAGNDIERATDLARKMVCEWGMSELGPLSFGKKEEQVFLGREIAQHRDYSEETAIRIDEQVKKLVEGGYATAAEIIAKHSEALVKIAEALLEREILDGNEVMQIVSGQQLPPVPPVTEDHTQQVFLPESGRRLPKLSDGERPQTA
;
A
#
# COMPACT_ATOMS: atom_id res chain seq x y z
N MET A 1 -5.38 5.89 2.65
CA MET A 1 -5.87 7.28 2.75
C MET A 1 -6.84 7.35 3.92
N GLY A 2 -6.53 8.14 4.96
CA GLY A 2 -7.43 8.32 6.10
C GLY A 2 -8.49 9.38 5.80
N GLN A 3 -9.64 9.00 5.24
CA GLN A 3 -10.72 9.94 4.91
C GLN A 3 -11.18 10.70 6.15
N ARG A 4 -11.28 10.02 7.30
CA ARG A 4 -11.61 10.66 8.59
C ARG A 4 -10.62 11.74 8.98
N THR A 5 -9.34 11.48 8.83
CA THR A 5 -8.29 12.49 9.07
C THR A 5 -8.48 13.68 8.12
N HIS A 6 -8.75 13.42 6.84
CA HIS A 6 -8.97 14.48 5.87
C HIS A 6 -10.19 15.36 6.20
N LEU A 7 -11.28 14.75 6.69
CA LEU A 7 -12.55 15.45 6.94
C LEU A 7 -12.62 16.14 8.31
N PHE A 8 -12.04 15.54 9.35
CA PHE A 8 -12.32 15.95 10.74
C PHE A 8 -11.10 16.50 11.47
N TYR A 9 -9.88 16.20 11.03
CA TYR A 9 -8.68 16.71 11.68
C TYR A 9 -8.26 18.06 11.11
N ARG A 10 -7.84 18.95 12.02
CA ARG A 10 -7.34 20.28 11.68
C ARG A 10 -5.86 20.34 12.04
N PRO A 11 -4.95 20.21 11.05
CA PRO A 11 -3.53 20.32 11.31
C PRO A 11 -3.13 21.74 11.76
N PRO A 12 -2.01 21.88 12.48
CA PRO A 12 -1.49 23.18 12.84
C PRO A 12 -1.01 23.99 11.61
N GLY A 13 -0.91 25.31 11.77
CA GLY A 13 -0.20 26.17 10.80
C GLY A 13 -0.88 26.39 9.43
N ASN A 14 -2.17 26.75 9.42
CA ASN A 14 -2.98 26.98 8.20
C ASN A 14 -2.84 25.87 7.14
N ALA A 15 -2.59 24.64 7.61
CA ALA A 15 -2.38 23.49 6.76
C ALA A 15 -3.70 22.79 6.40
N THR A 16 -3.64 21.91 5.42
CA THR A 16 -4.70 20.93 5.16
C THR A 16 -4.14 19.52 5.36
N ALA A 17 -4.99 18.58 5.77
CA ALA A 17 -4.60 17.18 5.89
C ALA A 17 -4.10 16.59 4.55
N GLN A 18 -4.60 17.11 3.43
CA GLN A 18 -4.19 16.71 2.08
C GLN A 18 -2.71 16.98 1.81
N GLN A 19 -2.15 18.08 2.33
CA GLN A 19 -0.75 18.45 2.10
C GLN A 19 0.24 17.36 2.54
N TYR A 20 -0.08 16.60 3.58
CA TYR A 20 0.77 15.51 4.06
C TYR A 20 0.82 14.34 3.06
N LEU A 21 -0.33 14.01 2.47
CA LEU A 21 -0.44 12.95 1.47
C LEU A 21 0.22 13.37 0.15
N ASP A 22 -0.07 14.57 -0.34
CA ASP A 22 0.51 15.10 -1.57
C ASP A 22 2.04 15.18 -1.47
N ALA A 23 2.54 15.61 -0.30
CA ALA A 23 3.97 15.64 -0.03
C ALA A 23 4.62 14.26 -0.13
N LEU A 24 4.05 13.26 0.55
CA LEU A 24 4.58 11.91 0.51
C LEU A 24 4.49 11.33 -0.90
N TYR A 25 3.38 11.58 -1.61
CA TYR A 25 3.19 11.16 -3.00
C TYR A 25 4.32 11.69 -3.90
N CYS A 26 4.63 12.98 -3.82
CA CYS A 26 5.75 13.57 -4.57
C CYS A 26 7.10 12.97 -4.19
N ALA A 27 7.37 12.76 -2.90
CA ALA A 27 8.61 12.12 -2.46
C ALA A 27 8.74 10.68 -3.00
N LEU A 28 7.64 9.95 -3.11
CA LEU A 28 7.61 8.59 -3.66
C LEU A 28 7.81 8.57 -5.18
N LEU A 29 7.18 9.50 -5.92
CA LEU A 29 7.40 9.65 -7.36
C LEU A 29 8.85 10.02 -7.68
N GLU A 30 9.41 11.02 -6.99
CA GLU A 30 10.82 11.40 -7.14
C GLU A 30 11.77 10.26 -6.76
N GLY A 31 11.40 9.49 -5.73
CA GLY A 31 12.13 8.33 -5.24
C GLY A 31 11.97 7.06 -6.08
N ARG A 32 11.07 7.09 -7.07
CA ARG A 32 10.72 6.02 -8.01
C ARG A 32 10.28 4.74 -7.31
N PHE A 33 9.37 4.89 -6.36
CA PHE A 33 8.77 3.75 -5.68
C PHE A 33 7.48 3.33 -6.40
N LEU A 34 7.24 2.02 -6.44
CA LEU A 34 5.92 1.47 -6.73
C LEU A 34 5.09 1.57 -5.46
N PHE A 35 3.92 2.18 -5.54
CA PHE A 35 3.00 2.30 -4.41
C PHE A 35 1.55 2.26 -4.89
N ASP A 36 0.65 1.97 -3.96
CA ASP A 36 -0.80 1.93 -4.16
C ASP A 36 -1.47 2.61 -2.94
N PHE A 37 -2.74 2.99 -3.10
CA PHE A 37 -3.52 3.59 -2.03
C PHE A 37 -4.38 2.54 -1.33
N VAL A 38 -4.11 2.35 -0.03
CA VAL A 38 -4.95 1.50 0.82
C VAL A 38 -6.08 2.33 1.44
N HIS A 39 -7.33 1.89 1.30
CA HIS A 39 -8.47 2.54 1.96
C HIS A 39 -8.43 2.27 3.48
N GLU A 40 -8.78 3.26 4.31
CA GLU A 40 -8.68 3.11 5.78
C GLU A 40 -9.61 2.04 6.37
N ASP A 41 -10.67 1.67 5.64
CA ASP A 41 -11.60 0.60 6.03
C ASP A 41 -11.13 -0.80 5.58
N ASP A 42 -10.08 -0.89 4.75
CA ASP A 42 -9.56 -2.13 4.18
C ASP A 42 -8.16 -2.48 4.71
N LEU A 43 -8.04 -2.52 6.05
CA LEU A 43 -6.81 -2.88 6.75
C LEU A 43 -6.81 -4.35 7.21
N GLY A 44 -7.63 -5.20 6.57
CA GLY A 44 -7.67 -6.64 6.86
C GLY A 44 -6.36 -7.35 6.47
N ALA A 45 -6.03 -8.44 7.16
CA ALA A 45 -4.78 -9.18 6.92
C ALA A 45 -4.66 -9.66 5.46
N GLU A 46 -5.74 -10.16 4.87
CA GLU A 46 -5.76 -10.60 3.47
C GLU A 46 -5.51 -9.47 2.47
N SER A 47 -6.04 -8.28 2.73
CA SER A 47 -5.84 -7.10 1.89
C SER A 47 -4.43 -6.55 2.03
N LEU A 48 -3.87 -6.61 3.24
CA LEU A 48 -2.55 -6.06 3.55
C LEU A 48 -1.39 -6.98 3.18
N LYS A 49 -1.62 -8.30 2.99
CA LYS A 49 -0.55 -9.28 2.73
C LYS A 49 0.30 -8.98 1.50
N LYS A 50 -0.25 -8.26 0.52
CA LYS A 50 0.44 -7.88 -0.73
C LYS A 50 1.39 -6.68 -0.56
N TYR A 51 1.33 -5.98 0.57
CA TYR A 51 2.17 -4.81 0.83
C TYR A 51 3.31 -5.14 1.78
N SER A 52 4.55 -4.85 1.36
CA SER A 52 5.74 -4.99 2.21
C SER A 52 5.85 -3.89 3.27
N ALA A 53 5.32 -2.69 2.98
CA ALA A 53 5.25 -1.59 3.93
C ALA A 53 3.98 -0.75 3.75
N LEU A 54 3.47 -0.17 4.85
CA LEU A 54 2.46 0.87 4.83
C LEU A 54 3.04 2.20 5.31
N LEU A 55 2.70 3.26 4.59
CA LEU A 55 3.12 4.62 4.90
C LEU A 55 1.90 5.41 5.38
N LEU A 56 2.01 6.01 6.56
CA LEU A 56 0.94 6.71 7.26
C LEU A 56 1.34 8.20 7.40
N PRO A 57 1.17 9.02 6.34
CA PRO A 57 1.48 10.44 6.39
C PRO A 57 0.44 11.17 7.25
N ASN A 58 0.81 11.48 8.49
CA ASN A 58 -0.02 12.14 9.49
C ASN A 58 -1.47 11.65 9.54
N ILE A 59 -1.66 10.32 9.64
CA ILE A 59 -3.00 9.73 9.79
C ILE A 59 -3.45 9.89 11.24
N ALA A 60 -3.83 11.12 11.59
CA ALA A 60 -4.05 11.55 12.98
C ALA A 60 -5.18 10.76 13.66
N LEU A 61 -6.26 10.46 12.93
CA LEU A 61 -7.41 9.70 13.43
C LEU A 61 -7.27 8.23 13.02
N LEU A 62 -7.17 7.35 14.02
CA LEU A 62 -7.31 5.91 13.85
C LEU A 62 -8.19 5.35 14.96
N SER A 63 -9.13 4.48 14.59
CA SER A 63 -9.92 3.73 15.56
C SER A 63 -9.05 2.70 16.30
N ASP A 64 -9.54 2.22 17.43
CA ASP A 64 -8.86 1.13 18.17
C ASP A 64 -8.74 -0.15 17.32
N GLU A 65 -9.74 -0.43 16.50
CA GLU A 65 -9.75 -1.56 15.58
C GLU A 65 -8.69 -1.41 14.48
N GLN A 66 -8.58 -0.22 13.87
CA GLN A 66 -7.53 0.05 12.87
C GLN A 66 -6.14 -0.03 13.50
N CYS A 67 -5.96 0.47 14.72
CA CYS A 67 -4.71 0.30 15.45
C CYS A 67 -4.38 -1.18 15.71
N ARG A 68 -5.39 -2.01 16.03
CA ARG A 68 -5.23 -3.47 16.20
C ARG A 68 -4.86 -4.16 14.88
N GLN A 69 -5.50 -3.81 13.77
CA GLN A 69 -5.20 -4.34 12.45
C GLN A 69 -3.75 -4.02 12.02
N LEU A 70 -3.30 -2.78 12.22
CA LEU A 70 -1.92 -2.37 11.94
C LEU A 70 -0.90 -3.11 12.83
N ARG A 71 -1.23 -3.39 14.10
CA ARG A 71 -0.40 -4.26 14.95
C ARG A 71 -0.28 -5.66 14.38
N THR A 72 -1.40 -6.28 14.00
CA THR A 72 -1.40 -7.62 13.39
C THR A 72 -0.56 -7.65 12.12
N TYR A 73 -0.67 -6.62 11.27
CA TYR A 73 0.15 -6.48 10.06
C TYR A 73 1.66 -6.43 10.38
N VAL A 74 2.05 -5.66 11.40
CA VAL A 74 3.43 -5.62 11.87
C VAL A 74 3.87 -6.96 12.45
N ASP A 75 3.03 -7.62 13.25
CA ASP A 75 3.36 -8.92 13.83
C ASP A 75 3.51 -10.02 12.76
N ALA A 76 2.83 -9.86 11.61
CA ALA A 76 3.00 -10.72 10.44
C ALA A 76 4.26 -10.42 9.60
N GLY A 77 5.06 -9.41 9.97
CA GLY A 77 6.30 -9.02 9.29
C GLY A 77 6.18 -7.80 8.37
N GLY A 78 5.02 -7.16 8.31
CA GLY A 78 4.81 -5.92 7.57
C GLY A 78 5.52 -4.73 8.22
N SER A 79 6.01 -3.79 7.41
CA SER A 79 6.75 -2.62 7.90
C SER A 79 5.89 -1.36 7.90
N LEU A 80 6.16 -0.42 8.81
CA LEU A 80 5.40 0.84 8.92
C LEU A 80 6.33 2.05 8.90
N LEU A 81 5.90 3.10 8.20
CA LEU A 81 6.43 4.45 8.36
C LEU A 81 5.26 5.36 8.74
N ALA A 82 5.37 6.05 9.87
CA ALA A 82 4.37 7.00 10.32
C ALA A 82 5.00 8.35 10.66
N THR A 83 4.22 9.41 10.54
CA THR A 83 4.70 10.78 10.78
C THR A 83 3.75 11.54 11.69
N PHE A 84 4.32 12.51 12.40
CA PHE A 84 3.64 13.53 13.18
C PHE A 84 2.56 12.98 14.14
N GLU A 85 1.31 13.39 13.99
CA GLU A 85 0.22 13.05 14.92
C GLU A 85 -0.44 11.70 14.63
N THR A 86 0.16 10.85 13.78
CA THR A 86 -0.43 9.56 13.40
C THR A 86 -0.87 8.76 14.62
N SER A 87 -2.13 8.34 14.64
CA SER A 87 -2.82 7.63 15.73
C SER A 87 -3.05 8.41 17.04
N LEU A 88 -2.85 9.73 17.09
CA LEU A 88 -3.03 10.51 18.31
C LEU A 88 -4.51 10.80 18.64
N TYR A 89 -5.42 10.57 17.70
CA TYR A 89 -6.86 10.76 17.86
C TYR A 89 -7.61 9.46 17.57
N ASP A 90 -8.76 9.30 18.21
CA ASP A 90 -9.69 8.20 17.90
C ASP A 90 -10.62 8.54 16.73
N GLU A 91 -11.50 7.62 16.35
CA GLU A 91 -12.44 7.80 15.23
C GLU A 91 -13.48 8.91 15.44
N ARG A 92 -13.63 9.38 16.69
CA ARG A 92 -14.55 10.47 17.06
C ARG A 92 -13.81 11.80 17.19
N ASN A 93 -12.59 11.89 16.68
CA ASN A 93 -11.72 13.06 16.77
C ASN A 93 -11.42 13.46 18.23
N ARG A 94 -11.49 12.50 19.16
CA ARG A 94 -11.08 12.73 20.55
C ARG A 94 -9.61 12.42 20.66
N ARG A 95 -8.86 13.36 21.23
CA ARG A 95 -7.43 13.19 21.42
C ARG A 95 -7.15 12.15 22.49
N ARG A 96 -6.25 11.22 22.19
CA ARG A 96 -5.75 10.21 23.12
C ARG A 96 -4.68 10.81 24.03
N ALA A 97 -4.52 10.23 25.22
CA ALA A 97 -3.41 10.60 26.12
C ALA A 97 -2.05 10.17 25.56
N GLU A 98 -2.01 9.00 24.91
CA GLU A 98 -0.87 8.43 24.19
C GLU A 98 -1.25 8.04 22.77
N PHE A 99 -0.26 7.90 21.88
CA PHE A 99 -0.48 7.44 20.51
C PHE A 99 -1.11 6.05 20.49
N GLY A 100 -2.10 5.84 19.63
CA GLY A 100 -2.75 4.54 19.43
C GLY A 100 -1.80 3.45 18.94
N LEU A 101 -0.65 3.83 18.35
CA LEU A 101 0.43 2.92 17.90
C LEU A 101 1.74 3.11 18.69
N ALA A 102 1.70 3.72 19.88
CA ALA A 102 2.89 3.97 20.70
C ALA A 102 3.72 2.70 20.95
N ASP A 103 3.04 1.60 21.26
CA ASP A 103 3.63 0.28 21.53
C ASP A 103 4.27 -0.35 20.29
N VAL A 104 3.77 -0.03 19.09
CA VAL A 104 4.32 -0.50 17.82
C VAL A 104 5.65 0.21 17.55
N PHE A 105 5.67 1.54 17.58
CA PHE A 105 6.88 2.31 17.30
C PHE A 105 7.88 2.36 18.47
N GLY A 106 7.45 1.96 19.68
CA GLY A 106 8.29 2.04 20.89
C GLY A 106 8.48 3.47 21.37
N ILE A 107 7.46 4.32 21.20
CA ILE A 107 7.49 5.75 21.53
C ILE A 107 6.61 6.04 22.75
N GLN A 108 6.90 7.15 23.43
CA GLN A 108 6.05 7.69 24.50
C GLN A 108 5.94 9.20 24.31
N LYS A 109 4.72 9.74 24.34
CA LYS A 109 4.50 11.18 24.23
C LYS A 109 5.13 11.89 25.43
N ALA A 110 5.83 12.99 25.17
CA ALA A 110 6.50 13.81 26.17
C ALA A 110 5.92 15.22 26.28
N GLY A 111 5.14 15.66 25.30
CA GLY A 111 4.56 17.00 25.32
C GLY A 111 3.46 17.21 24.29
N GLU A 112 3.01 18.45 24.19
CA GLU A 112 2.06 18.93 23.20
C GLU A 112 2.76 19.35 21.91
N ILE A 113 2.00 19.57 20.83
CA ILE A 113 2.54 20.01 19.55
C ILE A 113 3.37 21.29 19.74
N GLN A 114 4.58 21.29 19.21
CA GLN A 114 5.47 22.45 19.20
C GLN A 114 5.73 22.86 17.75
N GLY A 115 5.47 24.13 17.45
CA GLY A 115 5.80 24.75 16.16
C GLY A 115 7.07 25.59 16.25
N THR A 116 7.54 26.13 15.12
CA THR A 116 8.67 27.05 15.10
C THR A 116 8.32 28.40 15.76
N VAL A 117 9.33 29.08 16.30
CA VAL A 117 9.21 30.44 16.87
C VAL A 117 9.89 31.49 15.95
N GLY A 118 9.91 31.22 14.65
CA GLY A 118 10.63 31.99 13.65
C GLY A 118 11.32 31.06 12.66
N ASN A 119 12.57 30.67 12.95
CA ASN A 119 13.32 29.76 12.11
C ASN A 119 12.96 28.29 12.40
N ALA A 120 13.12 27.45 11.37
CA ALA A 120 12.85 26.03 11.44
C ALA A 120 13.73 25.31 12.46
N TYR A 121 13.20 24.22 13.02
CA TYR A 121 14.01 23.25 13.76
C TYR A 121 15.10 22.69 12.84
N TYR A 122 16.16 22.14 13.43
CA TYR A 122 17.09 21.24 12.72
C TYR A 122 16.98 19.83 13.29
N ALA A 123 17.41 18.85 12.49
CA ALA A 123 17.67 17.51 12.96
C ALA A 123 19.17 17.26 12.92
N ARG A 124 19.76 16.88 14.06
CA ARG A 124 21.19 16.57 14.17
C ARG A 124 21.41 15.08 13.97
N ILE A 125 22.35 14.72 13.10
CA ILE A 125 22.79 13.34 12.89
C ILE A 125 23.73 12.96 14.03
N GLU A 126 23.29 11.99 14.85
CA GLU A 126 24.09 11.50 15.98
C GLU A 126 24.96 10.30 15.58
N LYS A 127 24.51 9.50 14.62
CA LYS A 127 25.27 8.34 14.13
C LYS A 127 24.96 8.01 12.67
N PRO A 128 25.90 7.34 11.96
CA PRO A 128 25.65 6.82 10.63
C PRO A 128 24.48 5.83 10.63
N HIS A 129 23.64 5.93 9.61
CA HIS A 129 22.54 5.00 9.37
C HIS A 129 22.08 5.07 7.91
N GLU A 130 21.44 4.03 7.40
CA GLU A 130 20.94 3.97 6.01
C GLU A 130 20.00 5.14 5.68
N ILE A 131 19.18 5.59 6.65
CA ILE A 131 18.24 6.72 6.45
C ILE A 131 18.95 8.06 6.20
N VAL A 132 20.19 8.22 6.69
CA VAL A 132 20.99 9.44 6.50
C VAL A 132 22.03 9.29 5.38
N SER A 133 21.89 8.24 4.55
CA SER A 133 22.77 8.04 3.40
C SER A 133 22.73 9.22 2.43
N GLY A 134 23.91 9.70 2.03
CA GLY A 134 24.07 10.89 1.19
C GLY A 134 24.29 12.19 1.95
N PHE A 135 24.22 12.19 3.29
CA PHE A 135 24.54 13.34 4.14
C PHE A 135 25.91 13.20 4.82
N THR A 136 26.96 12.88 4.07
CA THR A 136 28.28 12.51 4.64
C THR A 136 29.11 13.68 5.14
N ASN A 137 28.83 14.90 4.67
CA ASN A 137 29.64 16.09 4.95
C ASN A 137 28.92 17.07 5.91
N THR A 138 27.88 16.60 6.61
CA THR A 138 27.11 17.41 7.54
C THR A 138 26.59 16.54 8.67
N ASN A 139 26.41 17.14 9.85
CA ASN A 139 25.66 16.54 10.94
C ASN A 139 24.29 17.21 11.11
N TRP A 140 23.89 18.05 10.16
CA TRP A 140 22.71 18.92 10.25
C TRP A 140 21.81 18.71 9.05
N LEU A 141 20.54 18.42 9.33
CA LEU A 141 19.46 18.37 8.35
C LEU A 141 18.41 19.42 8.71
N PRO A 142 17.63 19.91 7.73
CA PRO A 142 16.40 20.63 8.03
C PRO A 142 15.50 19.79 8.95
N GLY A 143 14.90 20.42 9.96
CA GLY A 143 13.90 19.80 10.82
C GLY A 143 12.49 20.08 10.34
N ALA A 144 11.52 19.40 10.97
CA ALA A 144 10.10 19.65 10.73
C ALA A 144 9.66 21.04 11.24
N GLU A 145 8.56 21.60 10.72
CA GLU A 145 7.97 22.87 11.18
C GLU A 145 7.20 22.66 12.49
N TYR A 146 6.46 21.55 12.58
CA TYR A 146 5.72 21.12 13.75
C TYR A 146 6.18 19.73 14.19
N ARG A 147 6.18 19.50 15.50
CA ARG A 147 6.47 18.18 16.08
C ARG A 147 5.66 17.91 17.33
N VAL A 148 5.45 16.63 17.62
CA VAL A 148 4.98 16.17 18.93
C VAL A 148 6.20 15.64 19.69
N PRO A 149 6.61 16.26 20.81
CA PRO A 149 7.73 15.77 21.60
C PRO A 149 7.47 14.35 22.08
N VAL A 150 8.47 13.48 21.92
CA VAL A 150 8.48 12.12 22.47
C VAL A 150 9.68 11.94 23.39
N LYS A 151 9.59 10.98 24.32
CA LYS A 151 10.69 10.72 25.25
C LYS A 151 11.94 10.22 24.50
N PRO A 152 13.15 10.47 25.04
CA PRO A 152 14.39 9.91 24.50
C PRO A 152 14.31 8.40 24.29
N VAL A 153 14.89 7.95 23.17
CA VAL A 153 15.04 6.53 22.84
C VAL A 153 16.52 6.18 22.75
N GLU A 154 16.86 4.95 23.11
CA GLU A 154 18.24 4.48 23.01
C GLU A 154 18.69 4.44 21.55
N GLY A 155 19.87 5.00 21.28
CA GLY A 155 20.44 4.97 19.93
C GLY A 155 19.65 5.76 18.89
N ALA A 156 19.11 6.93 19.25
CA ALA A 156 18.54 7.86 18.27
C ALA A 156 19.53 8.14 17.12
N VAL A 157 19.04 8.12 15.88
CA VAL A 157 19.84 8.44 14.68
C VAL A 157 19.82 9.94 14.40
N LEU A 158 18.65 10.55 14.55
CA LEU A 158 18.45 11.98 14.47
C LEU A 158 17.87 12.49 15.77
N THR A 159 18.40 13.60 16.27
CA THR A 159 17.87 14.33 17.43
C THR A 159 17.38 15.71 17.03
N VAL A 160 16.44 16.26 17.79
CA VAL A 160 15.90 17.59 17.55
C VAL A 160 16.91 18.64 18.02
N VAL A 161 17.10 19.66 17.20
CA VAL A 161 17.69 20.92 17.63
C VAL A 161 16.59 21.99 17.64
N PRO A 162 16.28 22.57 18.81
CA PRO A 162 15.20 23.54 18.98
C PRO A 162 15.29 24.71 17.98
N GLY A 163 14.12 25.16 17.53
CA GLY A 163 14.00 26.36 16.73
C GLY A 163 14.43 27.60 17.52
N PHE A 164 14.78 28.64 16.78
CA PHE A 164 15.30 29.89 17.31
C PHE A 164 14.60 31.05 16.61
N VAL A 165 14.65 32.21 17.24
CA VAL A 165 13.99 33.41 16.71
C VAL A 165 14.69 33.90 15.45
N ALA A 166 13.94 34.56 14.56
CA ALA A 166 14.52 35.21 13.38
C ALA A 166 15.14 36.57 13.72
N TYR A 167 14.61 37.24 14.75
CA TYR A 167 15.07 38.53 15.26
C TYR A 167 15.00 38.54 16.79
N PRO A 168 15.91 39.27 17.45
CA PRO A 168 17.02 40.04 16.86
C PRO A 168 18.17 39.13 16.36
N PRO A 169 19.02 39.56 15.41
CA PRO A 169 20.05 38.71 14.79
C PRO A 169 21.03 38.06 15.78
N GLU A 170 21.25 38.70 16.92
CA GLU A 170 22.09 38.21 18.01
C GLU A 170 21.50 36.99 18.72
N LEU A 171 20.24 36.64 18.46
CA LEU A 171 19.58 35.43 18.96
C LEU A 171 19.17 34.48 17.82
N SER A 172 19.61 34.76 16.59
CA SER A 172 19.30 33.96 15.40
C SER A 172 20.23 32.75 15.24
N TYR A 173 20.45 32.02 16.34
CA TYR A 173 21.15 30.74 16.38
C TYR A 173 20.50 29.81 17.40
N PRO A 174 20.63 28.47 17.28
CA PRO A 174 20.10 27.54 18.27
C PRO A 174 20.83 27.71 19.61
N PRO A 175 20.16 28.13 20.70
CA PRO A 175 20.80 28.25 22.01
C PRO A 175 21.17 26.88 22.59
N THR A 176 20.42 25.84 22.19
CA THR A 176 20.64 24.45 22.58
C THR A 176 21.03 23.66 21.34
N PRO A 177 22.32 23.42 21.09
CA PRO A 177 22.79 22.78 19.85
C PRO A 177 22.56 21.26 19.83
N HIS A 178 22.05 20.67 20.91
CA HIS A 178 21.81 19.24 21.05
C HIS A 178 20.72 18.96 22.08
N THR A 179 19.85 17.99 21.79
CA THR A 179 18.91 17.43 22.76
C THR A 179 18.89 15.91 22.63
N ASP A 180 18.36 15.22 23.62
CA ASP A 180 18.11 13.76 23.55
C ASP A 180 16.73 13.43 22.95
N GLU A 181 15.99 14.44 22.49
CA GLU A 181 14.69 14.25 21.86
C GLU A 181 14.88 13.70 20.44
N PRO A 182 14.32 12.54 20.09
CA PRO A 182 14.52 11.97 18.77
C PRO A 182 13.73 12.76 17.72
N ALA A 183 14.39 13.13 16.62
CA ALA A 183 13.73 13.63 15.42
C ALA A 183 13.23 12.48 14.51
N VAL A 184 13.70 11.26 14.75
CA VAL A 184 13.18 10.01 14.18
C VAL A 184 13.40 8.86 15.15
N VAL A 185 12.43 7.97 15.25
CA VAL A 185 12.52 6.72 16.01
C VAL A 185 12.51 5.56 15.02
N LEU A 186 13.52 4.71 15.13
CA LEU A 186 13.70 3.52 14.29
C LEU A 186 13.64 2.29 15.17
N ARG A 187 12.87 1.29 14.74
CA ARG A 187 12.74 0.04 15.46
C ARG A 187 12.66 -1.13 14.49
N GLU A 188 13.31 -2.23 14.84
CA GLU A 188 13.11 -3.52 14.17
C GLU A 188 12.37 -4.47 15.13
N LYS A 189 11.39 -5.21 14.59
CA LYS A 189 10.63 -6.23 15.34
C LYS A 189 10.43 -7.44 14.43
N GLY A 190 11.17 -8.51 14.67
CA GLY A 190 11.16 -9.68 13.77
C GLY A 190 11.62 -9.27 12.36
N ARG A 191 10.76 -9.46 11.35
CA ARG A 191 11.04 -9.05 9.97
C ARG A 191 10.69 -7.58 9.70
N SER A 192 9.84 -6.98 10.52
CA SER A 192 9.34 -5.61 10.35
C SER A 192 10.36 -4.55 10.69
N ARG A 193 10.36 -3.48 9.90
CA ARG A 193 11.06 -2.23 10.15
C ARG A 193 10.05 -1.11 10.36
N LEU A 194 10.25 -0.33 11.42
CA LEU A 194 9.29 0.67 11.88
C LEU A 194 10.00 2.00 11.97
N VAL A 195 9.46 2.99 11.26
CA VAL A 195 9.95 4.38 11.27
C VAL A 195 8.85 5.27 11.80
N TYR A 196 9.18 6.09 12.79
CA TYR A 196 8.29 7.15 13.24
C TYR A 196 9.03 8.49 13.24
N PHE A 197 8.52 9.45 12.50
CA PHE A 197 8.95 10.85 12.59
C PHE A 197 8.00 11.60 13.52
N PRO A 198 8.44 12.09 14.68
CA PRO A 198 7.57 12.90 15.55
C PRO A 198 7.21 14.26 14.95
N GLY A 199 7.89 14.68 13.89
CA GLY A 199 7.64 15.91 13.14
C GLY A 199 6.90 15.73 11.83
N ASP A 200 6.30 16.81 11.32
CA ASP A 200 5.64 16.89 10.00
C ASP A 200 6.65 17.03 8.84
N VAL A 201 7.59 16.07 8.75
CA VAL A 201 8.73 16.12 7.82
C VAL A 201 8.31 16.24 6.35
N GLU A 202 7.28 15.50 5.93
CA GLU A 202 6.74 15.51 4.57
C GLU A 202 6.03 16.83 4.25
N ARG A 203 5.20 17.34 5.17
CA ARG A 203 4.54 18.64 4.95
C ARG A 203 5.57 19.77 4.91
N THR A 204 6.56 19.71 5.79
CA THR A 204 7.66 20.68 5.82
C THR A 204 8.45 20.64 4.52
N MET A 205 8.77 19.45 4.01
CA MET A 205 9.39 19.26 2.69
C MET A 205 8.56 19.94 1.60
N TRP A 206 7.24 19.69 1.56
CA TRP A 206 6.35 20.27 0.56
C TRP A 206 6.29 21.79 0.60
N ARG A 207 6.19 22.36 1.81
CA ARG A 207 6.11 23.82 1.98
C ARG A 207 7.42 24.55 1.72
N SER A 208 8.54 23.93 2.07
CA SER A 208 9.87 24.56 1.98
C SER A 208 10.59 24.27 0.66
N GLY A 209 10.23 23.18 -0.02
CA GLY A 209 10.97 22.68 -1.17
C GLY A 209 12.32 22.06 -0.80
N HIS A 210 12.58 21.75 0.48
CA HIS A 210 13.84 21.14 0.90
C HIS A 210 14.00 19.72 0.35
N THR A 211 14.91 19.56 -0.61
CA THR A 211 15.25 18.26 -1.23
C THR A 211 15.91 17.30 -0.24
N ASP A 212 16.57 17.81 0.80
CA ASP A 212 17.16 16.98 1.87
C ASP A 212 16.09 16.22 2.67
N LEU A 213 14.93 16.86 2.94
CA LEU A 213 13.80 16.17 3.58
C LEU A 213 13.20 15.11 2.64
N SER A 214 13.10 15.41 1.34
CA SER A 214 12.68 14.41 0.34
C SER A 214 13.62 13.20 0.36
N ARG A 215 14.94 13.42 0.32
CA ARG A 215 15.95 12.35 0.41
C ARG A 215 15.84 11.57 1.72
N LEU A 216 15.63 12.22 2.87
CA LEU A 216 15.45 11.56 4.16
C LEU A 216 14.23 10.63 4.16
N ILE A 217 13.09 11.11 3.64
CA ILE A 217 11.87 10.30 3.48
C ILE A 217 12.14 9.12 2.56
N GLN A 218 12.74 9.35 1.39
CA GLN A 218 13.05 8.29 0.43
C GLN A 218 14.01 7.23 1.01
N ASN A 219 15.07 7.65 1.73
CA ASN A 219 15.97 6.70 2.38
C ASN A 219 15.24 5.90 3.48
N SER A 220 14.32 6.52 4.20
CA SER A 220 13.48 5.85 5.20
C SER A 220 12.55 4.83 4.55
N VAL A 221 11.96 5.15 3.40
CA VAL A 221 11.17 4.21 2.59
C VAL A 221 12.04 3.05 2.11
N ARG A 222 13.25 3.29 1.60
CA ARG A 222 14.20 2.21 1.22
C ARG A 222 14.56 1.33 2.41
N TRP A 223 14.74 1.93 3.58
CA TRP A 223 15.06 1.20 4.81
C TRP A 223 13.90 0.27 5.21
N VAL A 224 12.66 0.76 5.26
CA VAL A 224 11.50 -0.11 5.60
C VAL A 224 11.27 -1.21 4.58
N LEU A 225 11.58 -0.97 3.31
CA LEU A 225 11.53 -1.98 2.25
C LEU A 225 12.72 -2.95 2.25
N ARG A 226 13.72 -2.77 3.13
CA ARG A 226 14.99 -3.54 3.11
C ARG A 226 15.70 -3.53 1.75
N GLY A 227 15.50 -2.46 0.98
CA GLY A 227 16.01 -2.36 -0.39
C GLY A 227 15.31 -3.27 -1.41
N GLU A 228 14.29 -4.03 -1.00
CA GLU A 228 13.48 -4.84 -1.92
C GLU A 228 12.70 -3.91 -2.85
N ARG A 229 13.05 -3.97 -4.13
CA ARG A 229 12.41 -3.23 -5.21
C ARG A 229 12.07 -4.22 -6.31
N PRO A 230 10.78 -4.50 -6.56
CA PRO A 230 10.39 -5.40 -7.64
C PRO A 230 10.87 -4.91 -9.00
N VAL A 231 10.94 -3.58 -9.18
CA VAL A 231 11.38 -2.91 -10.40
C VAL A 231 12.28 -1.73 -10.04
N SER A 232 13.31 -1.48 -10.84
CA SER A 232 14.12 -0.25 -10.81
C SER A 232 13.89 0.55 -12.08
N VAL A 233 13.72 1.86 -11.95
CA VAL A 233 13.46 2.76 -13.08
C VAL A 233 14.55 3.83 -13.16
N GLU A 234 15.14 3.99 -14.33
CA GLU A 234 16.16 4.99 -14.65
C GLU A 234 15.69 5.89 -15.80
N GLY A 235 15.94 7.20 -15.68
CA GLY A 235 15.47 8.19 -16.66
C GLY A 235 15.53 9.62 -16.12
N GLN A 236 15.28 10.61 -16.98
CA GLN A 236 15.09 12.00 -16.57
C GLN A 236 13.61 12.31 -16.33
N GLY A 237 13.33 13.26 -15.44
CA GLY A 237 11.98 13.71 -15.12
C GLY A 237 11.30 12.95 -13.98
N ALA A 238 10.07 13.35 -13.66
CA ALA A 238 9.18 12.63 -12.76
C ALA A 238 8.55 11.46 -13.51
N ILE A 239 8.70 10.25 -12.97
CA ILE A 239 8.18 9.03 -13.59
C ILE A 239 7.24 8.38 -12.59
N GLU A 240 5.98 8.28 -12.98
CA GLU A 240 5.01 7.43 -12.31
C GLU A 240 5.06 6.04 -12.98
N VAL A 241 5.12 4.99 -12.16
CA VAL A 241 5.27 3.62 -12.64
C VAL A 241 4.03 2.84 -12.23
N PHE A 242 3.33 2.33 -13.23
CA PHE A 242 2.24 1.39 -13.04
C PHE A 242 2.74 0.01 -13.44
N ALA A 243 2.52 -0.97 -12.57
CA ALA A 243 2.80 -2.37 -12.86
C ALA A 243 1.48 -3.14 -12.79
N TRP A 244 1.28 -4.04 -13.74
CA TRP A 244 0.14 -4.94 -13.76
C TRP A 244 0.59 -6.33 -14.23
N GLU A 245 -0.23 -7.33 -13.93
CA GLU A 245 0.03 -8.71 -14.30
C GLU A 245 -1.20 -9.25 -15.04
N THR A 246 -1.04 -9.56 -16.32
CA THR A 246 -2.07 -10.23 -17.14
C THR A 246 -1.82 -11.73 -17.26
N ASP A 247 -0.61 -12.20 -16.95
CA ASP A 247 -0.19 -13.59 -17.12
C ASP A 247 -1.02 -14.55 -16.26
N ILE A 248 -1.21 -14.23 -14.98
CA ILE A 248 -2.01 -15.03 -14.04
C ILE A 248 -3.44 -15.21 -14.57
N LEU A 249 -4.00 -14.17 -15.20
CA LEU A 249 -5.36 -14.19 -15.73
C LEU A 249 -5.49 -15.12 -16.95
N MET A 250 -4.38 -15.46 -17.62
CA MET A 250 -4.38 -16.38 -18.75
C MET A 250 -4.07 -17.83 -18.34
N ALA A 251 -3.54 -18.05 -17.13
CA ALA A 251 -3.08 -19.35 -16.67
C ALA A 251 -4.18 -20.43 -16.67
N GLY A 252 -5.40 -20.07 -16.26
CA GLY A 252 -6.55 -20.99 -16.26
C GLY A 252 -6.90 -21.47 -17.67
N ARG A 253 -6.96 -20.56 -18.65
CA ARG A 253 -7.21 -20.90 -20.06
C ARG A 253 -6.13 -21.83 -20.61
N ILE A 254 -4.86 -21.56 -20.30
CA ILE A 254 -3.73 -22.37 -20.76
C ILE A 254 -3.77 -23.77 -20.15
N ALA A 255 -4.14 -23.89 -18.88
CA ALA A 255 -4.25 -25.18 -18.21
C ALA A 255 -5.34 -26.06 -18.86
N GLU A 256 -6.50 -25.48 -19.14
CA GLU A 256 -7.59 -26.13 -19.87
C GLU A 256 -7.15 -26.63 -21.25
N GLU A 257 -6.47 -25.79 -22.04
CA GLU A 257 -6.04 -26.14 -23.39
C GLU A 257 -4.91 -27.18 -23.40
N LYS A 258 -3.89 -27.01 -22.55
CA LYS A 258 -2.69 -27.87 -22.55
C LYS A 258 -2.89 -29.22 -21.87
N TYR A 259 -3.67 -29.28 -20.79
CA TYR A 259 -3.77 -30.50 -19.97
C TYR A 259 -5.16 -31.16 -20.04
N MET A 260 -6.23 -30.37 -20.20
CA MET A 260 -7.59 -30.93 -20.31
C MET A 260 -8.04 -31.12 -21.76
N HIS A 261 -7.36 -30.48 -22.72
CA HIS A 261 -7.69 -30.48 -24.14
C HIS A 261 -9.15 -30.09 -24.44
N HIS A 262 -9.74 -29.28 -23.56
CA HIS A 262 -11.11 -28.80 -23.69
C HIS A 262 -11.22 -27.39 -23.13
N MET A 263 -11.94 -26.52 -23.83
CA MET A 263 -12.19 -25.15 -23.38
C MET A 263 -13.48 -25.10 -22.58
N THR A 264 -13.42 -24.56 -21.37
CA THR A 264 -14.61 -24.28 -20.55
C THR A 264 -14.84 -22.78 -20.39
N THR A 265 -15.92 -22.43 -19.71
CA THR A 265 -16.24 -21.05 -19.30
C THR A 265 -15.52 -20.63 -18.02
N GLY A 266 -14.73 -21.51 -17.38
CA GLY A 266 -14.08 -21.27 -16.09
C GLY A 266 -13.12 -20.07 -16.10
N ALA A 267 -12.40 -19.86 -17.19
CA ALA A 267 -11.48 -18.72 -17.35
C ALA A 267 -12.17 -17.40 -17.77
N GLY A 268 -13.51 -17.35 -17.86
CA GLY A 268 -14.24 -16.21 -18.42
C GLY A 268 -13.98 -14.88 -17.71
N ASN A 269 -14.07 -14.86 -16.38
CA ASN A 269 -13.83 -13.65 -15.56
C ASN A 269 -12.38 -13.15 -15.68
N ASP A 270 -11.41 -14.04 -15.83
CA ASP A 270 -10.00 -13.65 -15.94
C ASP A 270 -9.72 -13.03 -17.31
N ILE A 271 -10.29 -13.59 -18.37
CA ILE A 271 -10.20 -13.04 -19.74
C ILE A 271 -10.85 -11.65 -19.80
N GLU A 272 -12.02 -11.48 -19.19
CA GLU A 272 -12.71 -10.19 -19.10
C GLU A 272 -11.83 -9.14 -18.42
N ARG A 273 -11.30 -9.46 -17.22
CA ARG A 273 -10.42 -8.55 -16.47
C ARG A 273 -9.16 -8.17 -17.23
N ALA A 274 -8.50 -9.14 -17.87
CA ALA A 274 -7.30 -8.88 -18.68
C ALA A 274 -7.61 -7.96 -19.86
N THR A 275 -8.75 -8.19 -20.53
CA THR A 275 -9.19 -7.39 -21.67
C THR A 275 -9.55 -5.96 -21.25
N ASP A 276 -10.29 -5.79 -20.16
CA ASP A 276 -10.68 -4.47 -19.65
C ASP A 276 -9.46 -3.64 -19.23
N LEU A 277 -8.49 -4.28 -18.58
CA LEU A 277 -7.24 -3.62 -18.20
C LEU A 277 -6.45 -3.17 -19.43
N ALA A 278 -6.25 -4.07 -20.39
CA ALA A 278 -5.58 -3.73 -21.65
C ALA A 278 -6.31 -2.60 -22.40
N ARG A 279 -7.65 -2.59 -22.39
CA ARG A 279 -8.44 -1.51 -22.97
C ARG A 279 -8.23 -0.18 -22.26
N LYS A 280 -8.18 -0.14 -20.91
CA LYS A 280 -7.87 1.10 -20.16
C LYS A 280 -6.47 1.62 -20.47
N MET A 281 -5.48 0.72 -20.55
CA MET A 281 -4.12 1.10 -20.92
C MET A 281 -4.06 1.78 -22.27
N VAL A 282 -4.73 1.22 -23.28
CA VAL A 282 -4.73 1.76 -24.64
C VAL A 282 -5.59 3.02 -24.75
N CYS A 283 -6.81 3.01 -24.22
CA CYS A 283 -7.80 4.06 -24.44
C CYS A 283 -7.77 5.20 -23.41
N GLU A 284 -7.45 4.93 -22.15
CA GLU A 284 -7.51 5.92 -21.08
C GLU A 284 -6.12 6.46 -20.74
N TRP A 285 -5.09 5.61 -20.76
CA TRP A 285 -3.74 5.97 -20.29
C TRP A 285 -2.73 6.20 -21.42
N GLY A 286 -3.10 5.95 -22.68
CA GLY A 286 -2.22 6.15 -23.83
C GLY A 286 -0.96 5.27 -23.82
N MET A 287 -1.02 4.12 -23.14
CA MET A 287 0.10 3.18 -22.97
C MET A 287 0.18 2.19 -24.14
N SER A 288 0.29 2.70 -25.37
CA SER A 288 0.42 1.88 -26.58
C SER A 288 1.15 2.62 -27.70
N GLU A 289 1.37 1.92 -28.82
CA GLU A 289 1.96 2.50 -30.04
C GLU A 289 1.05 3.56 -30.71
N LEU A 290 -0.19 3.73 -30.22
CA LEU A 290 -1.08 4.82 -30.62
C LEU A 290 -0.66 6.18 -30.01
N GLY A 291 0.27 6.16 -29.05
CA GLY A 291 0.76 7.34 -28.37
C GLY A 291 -0.15 7.81 -27.23
N PRO A 292 0.18 8.95 -26.60
CA PRO A 292 -0.47 9.45 -25.39
C PRO A 292 -1.81 10.15 -25.71
N LEU A 293 -2.73 9.43 -26.35
CA LEU A 293 -4.06 9.91 -26.70
C LEU A 293 -5.12 9.17 -25.89
N SER A 294 -6.15 9.89 -25.45
CA SER A 294 -7.33 9.29 -24.85
C SER A 294 -8.40 9.08 -25.91
N PHE A 295 -8.94 7.86 -25.98
CA PHE A 295 -9.97 7.44 -26.91
C PHE A 295 -11.28 7.16 -26.18
N GLY A 296 -12.37 7.78 -26.64
CA GLY A 296 -13.69 7.66 -26.01
C GLY A 296 -13.77 8.47 -24.72
N LYS A 297 -14.21 9.73 -24.82
CA LYS A 297 -14.46 10.54 -23.63
C LYS A 297 -15.54 9.86 -22.79
N LYS A 298 -15.26 9.61 -21.51
CA LYS A 298 -16.33 9.42 -20.53
C LYS A 298 -16.99 10.78 -20.37
N GLU A 299 -18.15 11.00 -20.98
CA GLU A 299 -19.03 12.09 -20.57
C GLU A 299 -19.51 11.79 -19.14
N GLU A 300 -18.72 12.21 -18.15
CA GLU A 300 -19.17 12.31 -16.77
C GLU A 300 -20.18 13.46 -16.67
N GLN A 301 -21.45 13.14 -16.94
CA GLN A 301 -22.67 13.61 -16.25
C GLN A 301 -23.92 13.41 -17.12
N VAL A 302 -24.76 12.42 -16.80
CA VAL A 302 -26.19 12.43 -17.16
C VAL A 302 -27.03 12.00 -15.96
N PHE A 303 -27.36 12.97 -15.12
CA PHE A 303 -28.41 12.88 -14.11
C PHE A 303 -29.77 13.02 -14.82
N LEU A 304 -30.35 11.91 -15.29
CA LEU A 304 -31.80 11.61 -15.40
C LEU A 304 -31.96 10.39 -16.31
N GLY A 305 -32.60 9.34 -15.79
CA GLY A 305 -32.73 8.03 -16.43
C GLY A 305 -33.03 8.07 -17.93
N ARG A 306 -32.00 7.78 -18.72
CA ARG A 306 -32.03 7.22 -20.07
C ARG A 306 -30.64 6.64 -20.35
N GLU A 307 -30.58 5.35 -20.64
CA GLU A 307 -29.37 4.73 -21.21
C GLU A 307 -29.12 5.38 -22.57
N ILE A 308 -28.09 6.22 -22.65
CA ILE A 308 -27.63 6.83 -23.91
C ILE A 308 -26.39 6.07 -24.35
N ALA A 309 -26.43 5.57 -25.58
CA ALA A 309 -25.33 4.89 -26.24
C ALA A 309 -24.05 5.74 -26.19
N GLN A 310 -22.95 5.16 -25.70
CA GLN A 310 -21.63 5.77 -25.76
C GLN A 310 -21.29 6.07 -27.23
N HIS A 311 -21.13 7.35 -27.57
CA HIS A 311 -20.67 7.73 -28.90
C HIS A 311 -19.15 7.49 -28.98
N ARG A 312 -18.69 6.72 -29.96
CA ARG A 312 -17.25 6.53 -30.22
C ARG A 312 -16.70 7.81 -30.83
N ASP A 313 -15.82 8.51 -30.12
CA ASP A 313 -15.15 9.73 -30.59
C ASP A 313 -13.99 9.48 -31.58
N TYR A 314 -13.97 8.34 -32.27
CA TYR A 314 -12.85 7.93 -33.12
C TYR A 314 -13.31 7.12 -34.34
N SER A 315 -12.51 7.16 -35.41
CA SER A 315 -12.82 6.47 -36.66
C SER A 315 -12.82 4.94 -36.49
N GLU A 316 -13.50 4.23 -37.40
CA GLU A 316 -13.42 2.76 -37.50
C GLU A 316 -11.97 2.27 -37.63
N GLU A 317 -11.16 2.96 -38.43
CA GLU A 317 -9.73 2.65 -38.56
C GLU A 317 -8.99 2.75 -37.22
N THR A 318 -9.30 3.77 -36.42
CA THR A 318 -8.74 3.92 -35.08
C THR A 318 -9.25 2.81 -34.15
N ALA A 319 -10.51 2.42 -34.28
CA ALA A 319 -11.09 1.33 -33.49
C ALA A 319 -10.38 0.00 -33.74
N ILE A 320 -10.08 -0.32 -35.00
CA ILE A 320 -9.31 -1.51 -35.38
C ILE A 320 -7.94 -1.48 -34.74
N ARG A 321 -7.23 -0.35 -34.83
CA ARG A 321 -5.90 -0.22 -34.23
C ARG A 321 -5.93 -0.32 -32.70
N ILE A 322 -6.97 0.19 -32.04
CA ILE A 322 -7.17 0.02 -30.60
C ILE A 322 -7.30 -1.48 -30.28
N ASP A 323 -8.17 -2.19 -30.98
CA ASP A 323 -8.41 -3.61 -30.73
C ASP A 323 -7.15 -4.46 -31.00
N GLU A 324 -6.33 -4.08 -32.00
CA GLU A 324 -5.02 -4.70 -32.24
C GLU A 324 -4.04 -4.51 -31.07
N GLN A 325 -3.97 -3.31 -30.49
CA GLN A 325 -3.10 -3.05 -29.33
C GLN A 325 -3.59 -3.78 -28.08
N VAL A 326 -4.91 -3.81 -27.84
CA VAL A 326 -5.52 -4.59 -26.74
C VAL A 326 -5.18 -6.07 -26.91
N LYS A 327 -5.38 -6.62 -28.11
CA LYS A 327 -5.05 -8.00 -28.43
C LYS A 327 -3.57 -8.30 -28.19
N LYS A 328 -2.67 -7.44 -28.65
CA LYS A 328 -1.21 -7.59 -28.45
C LYS A 328 -0.84 -7.69 -26.97
N LEU A 329 -1.46 -6.89 -26.10
CA LEU A 329 -1.22 -6.94 -24.65
C LEU A 329 -1.72 -8.23 -24.02
N VAL A 330 -2.94 -8.67 -24.37
CA VAL A 330 -3.54 -9.90 -23.82
C VAL A 330 -2.80 -11.14 -24.33
N GLU A 331 -2.48 -11.21 -25.62
CA GLU A 331 -1.70 -12.31 -26.22
C GLU A 331 -0.28 -12.36 -25.68
N GLY A 332 0.34 -11.20 -25.40
CA GLY A 332 1.63 -11.13 -24.72
C GLY A 332 1.57 -11.80 -23.35
N GLY A 333 0.55 -11.48 -22.54
CA GLY A 333 0.39 -12.11 -21.23
C GLY A 333 0.08 -13.61 -21.32
N TYR A 334 -0.70 -14.02 -22.31
CA TYR A 334 -0.93 -15.44 -22.61
C TYR A 334 0.38 -16.16 -22.95
N ALA A 335 1.23 -15.57 -23.80
CA ALA A 335 2.51 -16.17 -24.17
C ALA A 335 3.43 -16.35 -22.95
N THR A 336 3.59 -15.32 -22.12
CA THR A 336 4.40 -15.39 -20.90
C THR A 336 3.87 -16.44 -19.92
N ALA A 337 2.55 -16.45 -19.67
CA ALA A 337 1.91 -17.48 -18.85
C ALA A 337 2.14 -18.89 -19.40
N ALA A 338 2.09 -19.05 -20.73
CA ALA A 338 2.31 -20.34 -21.38
C ALA A 338 3.75 -20.84 -21.23
N GLU A 339 4.73 -19.93 -21.22
CA GLU A 339 6.14 -20.22 -20.92
C GLU A 339 6.34 -20.61 -19.45
N ILE A 340 5.75 -19.86 -18.51
CA ILE A 340 5.82 -20.16 -17.06
C ILE A 340 5.22 -21.54 -16.78
N ILE A 341 4.02 -21.82 -17.30
CA ILE A 341 3.34 -23.11 -17.13
C ILE A 341 4.14 -24.24 -17.77
N ALA A 342 4.75 -24.02 -18.94
CA ALA A 342 5.59 -25.02 -19.58
C ALA A 342 6.83 -25.34 -18.73
N LYS A 343 7.51 -24.30 -18.23
CA LYS A 343 8.69 -24.40 -17.38
C LYS A 343 8.42 -25.14 -16.08
N HIS A 344 7.23 -24.97 -15.50
CA HIS A 344 6.81 -25.57 -14.23
C HIS A 344 5.78 -26.70 -14.40
N SER A 345 5.74 -27.32 -15.59
CA SER A 345 4.74 -28.35 -15.95
C SER A 345 4.71 -29.54 -14.98
N GLU A 346 5.87 -30.08 -14.59
CA GLU A 346 5.96 -31.16 -13.61
C GLU A 346 5.40 -30.77 -12.23
N ALA A 347 5.67 -29.53 -11.79
CA ALA A 347 5.15 -29.03 -10.52
C ALA A 347 3.63 -28.88 -10.57
N LEU A 348 3.07 -28.42 -11.70
CA LEU A 348 1.63 -28.29 -11.88
C LEU A 348 0.91 -29.65 -11.78
N VAL A 349 1.47 -30.69 -12.44
CA VAL A 349 0.92 -32.06 -12.35
C VAL A 349 0.96 -32.56 -10.91
N LYS A 350 2.08 -32.39 -10.20
CA LYS A 350 2.20 -32.77 -8.79
C LYS A 350 1.24 -32.04 -7.87
N ILE A 351 0.98 -30.75 -8.13
CA ILE A 351 -0.03 -29.97 -7.39
C ILE A 351 -1.42 -30.58 -7.62
N ALA A 352 -1.77 -30.89 -8.87
CA ALA A 352 -3.06 -31.50 -9.19
C ALA A 352 -3.22 -32.89 -8.53
N GLU A 353 -2.19 -33.73 -8.59
CA GLU A 353 -2.18 -35.05 -7.91
C GLU A 353 -2.30 -34.90 -6.38
N ALA A 354 -1.56 -33.97 -5.78
CA ALA A 354 -1.64 -33.72 -4.35
C ALA A 354 -3.00 -33.17 -3.92
N LEU A 355 -3.67 -32.36 -4.76
CA LEU A 355 -5.04 -31.89 -4.52
C LEU A 355 -6.06 -33.02 -4.63
N LEU A 356 -5.84 -34.04 -5.48
CA LEU A 356 -6.70 -35.23 -5.50
C LEU A 356 -6.58 -36.06 -4.21
N GLU A 357 -5.41 -36.04 -3.56
CA GLU A 357 -5.19 -36.77 -2.31
C GLU A 357 -5.63 -35.98 -1.06
N ARG A 358 -5.42 -34.66 -1.04
CA ARG A 358 -5.57 -33.81 0.16
C ARG A 358 -6.75 -32.86 0.15
N GLU A 359 -7.40 -32.69 -1.01
CA GLU A 359 -8.47 -31.72 -1.28
C GLU A 359 -8.04 -30.24 -1.18
N ILE A 360 -7.15 -29.89 -0.24
CA ILE A 360 -6.65 -28.54 0.02
C ILE A 360 -5.13 -28.60 0.16
N LEU A 361 -4.44 -27.61 -0.42
CA LEU A 361 -3.02 -27.36 -0.21
C LEU A 361 -2.82 -25.94 0.30
N ASP A 362 -1.90 -25.76 1.26
CA ASP A 362 -1.47 -24.45 1.70
C ASP A 362 -0.42 -23.85 0.74
N GLY A 363 -0.20 -22.53 0.83
CA GLY A 363 0.75 -21.83 -0.03
C GLY A 363 2.21 -22.30 0.14
N ASN A 364 2.62 -22.71 1.35
CA ASN A 364 3.96 -23.24 1.59
C ASN A 364 4.11 -24.64 0.96
N GLU A 365 3.09 -25.49 1.04
CA GLU A 365 3.05 -26.81 0.39
C GLU A 365 3.16 -26.66 -1.13
N VAL A 366 2.42 -25.72 -1.73
CA VAL A 366 2.56 -25.41 -3.16
C VAL A 366 3.99 -24.97 -3.49
N MET A 367 4.59 -24.09 -2.69
CA MET A 367 5.98 -23.65 -2.90
C MET A 367 7.01 -24.78 -2.71
N GLN A 368 6.74 -25.73 -1.81
CA GLN A 368 7.57 -26.94 -1.66
C GLN A 368 7.52 -27.79 -2.93
N ILE A 369 6.32 -28.03 -3.48
CA ILE A 369 6.18 -28.79 -4.74
C ILE A 369 6.89 -28.08 -5.89
N VAL A 370 6.71 -26.76 -6.02
CA VAL A 370 7.33 -25.94 -7.08
C VAL A 370 8.86 -25.93 -6.97
N SER A 371 9.41 -25.98 -5.74
CA SER A 371 10.85 -26.10 -5.49
C SER A 371 11.40 -27.52 -5.58
N GLY A 372 10.56 -28.51 -5.93
CA GLY A 372 10.95 -29.91 -6.09
C GLY A 372 11.06 -30.71 -4.79
N GLN A 373 10.58 -30.16 -3.67
CA GLN A 373 10.53 -30.87 -2.39
C GLN A 373 9.31 -31.80 -2.32
N GLN A 374 9.45 -32.92 -1.62
CA GLN A 374 8.34 -33.83 -1.35
C GLN A 374 7.54 -33.32 -0.16
N LEU A 375 6.22 -33.33 -0.31
CA LEU A 375 5.32 -33.02 0.78
C LEU A 375 5.37 -34.12 1.85
N PRO A 376 5.24 -33.78 3.15
CA PRO A 376 5.11 -34.78 4.20
C PRO A 376 3.87 -35.65 3.94
N PRO A 377 3.89 -36.95 4.26
CA PRO A 377 2.75 -37.83 4.04
C PRO A 377 1.51 -37.34 4.78
N VAL A 378 0.34 -37.52 4.16
CA VAL A 378 -0.95 -37.15 4.77
C VAL A 378 -1.06 -37.86 6.13
N PRO A 379 -1.28 -37.13 7.24
CA PRO A 379 -1.51 -37.76 8.53
C PRO A 379 -2.66 -38.76 8.38
N PRO A 380 -2.53 -40.00 8.91
CA PRO A 380 -3.64 -40.95 8.84
C PRO A 380 -4.88 -40.31 9.44
N VAL A 381 -6.00 -40.41 8.74
CA VAL A 381 -7.31 -39.94 9.22
C VAL A 381 -7.62 -40.70 10.51
N THR A 382 -7.27 -40.11 11.65
CA THR A 382 -7.89 -40.47 12.92
C THR A 382 -9.33 -40.01 12.82
N GLU A 383 -10.29 -40.92 12.99
CA GLU A 383 -11.74 -40.74 12.80
C GLU A 383 -12.41 -39.61 13.64
N ASP A 384 -11.66 -38.66 14.21
CA ASP A 384 -12.17 -37.73 15.23
C ASP A 384 -12.07 -36.24 14.88
N HIS A 385 -11.77 -35.87 13.63
CA HIS A 385 -11.75 -34.47 13.19
C HIS A 385 -12.63 -34.22 11.97
N THR A 386 -13.93 -34.45 12.12
CA THR A 386 -14.91 -33.75 11.29
C THR A 386 -14.75 -32.26 11.58
N GLN A 387 -14.19 -31.50 10.64
CA GLN A 387 -14.20 -30.04 10.72
C GLN A 387 -15.68 -29.64 10.81
N GLN A 388 -16.12 -29.20 11.99
CA GLN A 388 -17.49 -28.75 12.18
C GLN A 388 -17.68 -27.48 11.35
N VAL A 389 -18.25 -27.65 10.16
CA VAL A 389 -18.85 -26.55 9.41
C VAL A 389 -20.00 -26.06 10.29
N PHE A 390 -19.76 -24.96 11.01
CA PHE A 390 -20.82 -24.28 11.73
C PHE A 390 -21.84 -23.81 10.69
N LEU A 391 -22.96 -24.53 10.59
CA LEU A 391 -24.14 -23.97 9.94
C LEU A 391 -24.46 -22.67 10.67
N PRO A 392 -24.60 -21.53 9.97
CA PRO A 392 -25.07 -20.31 10.60
C PRO A 392 -26.39 -20.62 11.30
N GLU A 393 -26.49 -20.28 12.59
CA GLU A 393 -27.68 -20.55 13.40
C GLU A 393 -28.91 -20.05 12.65
N SER A 394 -29.76 -20.99 12.20
CA SER A 394 -31.08 -20.70 11.65
C SER A 394 -32.02 -20.31 12.79
N GLY A 395 -31.80 -19.10 13.31
CA GLY A 395 -32.33 -18.61 14.58
C GLY A 395 -32.98 -17.22 14.52
N ARG A 396 -33.60 -16.84 13.40
CA ARG A 396 -34.70 -15.84 13.42
C ARG A 396 -35.81 -16.27 12.48
N ARG A 397 -36.86 -16.87 13.04
CA ARG A 397 -38.15 -17.02 12.38
C ARG A 397 -38.66 -15.64 11.99
N LEU A 398 -38.69 -15.34 10.71
CA LEU A 398 -39.52 -14.27 10.18
C LEU A 398 -41.01 -14.62 10.43
N PRO A 399 -41.87 -13.65 10.74
CA PRO A 399 -43.29 -13.92 10.96
C PRO A 399 -43.94 -14.46 9.68
N LYS A 400 -44.70 -15.54 9.84
CA LYS A 400 -45.48 -16.30 8.85
C LYS A 400 -46.04 -15.45 7.70
N LEU A 401 -45.59 -15.69 6.47
CA LEU A 401 -46.46 -15.57 5.30
C LEU A 401 -47.10 -16.93 5.04
N SER A 402 -48.39 -16.92 4.74
CA SER A 402 -49.26 -18.09 4.54
C SER A 402 -48.80 -18.99 3.40
N ASP A 403 -48.83 -20.30 3.64
CA ASP A 403 -48.63 -21.35 2.65
C ASP A 403 -49.62 -21.21 1.48
N GLY A 404 -49.08 -21.00 0.27
CA GLY A 404 -49.82 -20.97 -0.99
C GLY A 404 -49.22 -21.95 -1.99
N GLU A 405 -49.93 -23.07 -2.15
CA GLU A 405 -50.02 -24.01 -3.29
C GLU A 405 -48.80 -24.25 -4.20
N ARG A 406 -48.37 -25.52 -4.24
CA ARG A 406 -47.40 -26.05 -5.21
C ARG A 406 -47.98 -25.98 -6.64
N PRO A 407 -47.20 -25.58 -7.66
CA PRO A 407 -47.64 -25.74 -9.04
C PRO A 407 -47.61 -27.22 -9.43
N GLN A 408 -48.73 -27.72 -9.95
CA GLN A 408 -48.76 -29.00 -10.68
C GLN A 408 -48.11 -28.83 -12.06
N THR A 409 -47.41 -29.87 -12.47
CA THR A 409 -46.74 -30.03 -13.76
C THR A 409 -47.71 -30.03 -14.94
N ALA A 410 -47.42 -29.19 -15.93
CA ALA A 410 -47.51 -29.49 -17.37
C ALA A 410 -46.53 -28.57 -18.11
#